data_AF-A0A402C9K3-F1
#
_entry.id   AF-A0A402C9K3-F1
#
_cell.length_a   1.000
_cell.length_b   1.000
_cell.length_c   1.000
_cell.angle_alpha   90.00
_cell.angle_beta   90.00
_cell.angle_gamma   90.00
#
_symmetry.space_group_name_H-M   'P 1'
#
loop_
_entity.id
_entity.type
_entity.pdbx_description
1 polymer ?
#
loop_
_entity_poly.entity_id
_entity_poly.type
_entity_poly.pdbx_seq_one_letter_code
_entity_poly.pdbx_strand_id
1 'polypeptide(L)'
;MAMCERAIFILSETERSVSIHGGIRGALVVDALHEQNAAGAQEALALPDTGDLAADMRLVLRATVDEFTSPDFEPLFRALSIESLQDTALREQIVERIYRPQFEFVAARFRSAQDAGQVRSDVDLALAFELFMAPMFYRWQSGAHPLTHEHADAVVDLVMRALAP
;
A
#
# COMPACT_ATOMS: atom_id res chain seq x y z
N MET A 1 11.34 -4.37 6.51
CA MET A 1 12.51 -3.77 5.83
C MET A 1 12.65 -4.18 4.36
N ALA A 2 12.36 -5.43 3.97
CA ALA A 2 12.66 -5.93 2.61
C ALA A 2 11.79 -5.39 1.45
N MET A 3 10.56 -4.93 1.69
CA MET A 3 9.70 -4.34 0.65
C MET A 3 10.16 -2.92 0.26
N CYS A 4 10.77 -2.19 1.21
CA CYS A 4 11.07 -0.77 1.09
C CYS A 4 12.47 -0.51 0.49
N GLU A 5 13.50 -1.30 0.84
CA GLU A 5 14.88 -1.07 0.35
C GLU A 5 15.05 -1.23 -1.18
N ARG A 6 14.17 -1.97 -1.85
CA ARG A 6 14.31 -2.24 -3.30
C ARG A 6 13.52 -1.28 -4.19
N ALA A 7 12.46 -0.65 -3.69
CA ALA A 7 11.85 0.49 -4.38
C ALA A 7 12.85 1.67 -4.46
N ILE A 8 13.74 1.80 -3.43
CA ILE A 8 14.72 2.89 -3.29
C ILE A 8 15.79 2.83 -4.39
N PHE A 9 16.23 1.62 -4.76
CA PHE A 9 17.34 1.45 -5.69
C PHE A 9 17.01 1.88 -7.14
N ILE A 10 15.77 1.63 -7.60
CA ILE A 10 15.44 1.72 -9.03
C ILE A 10 14.97 3.10 -9.46
N LEU A 11 14.29 3.87 -8.61
CA LEU A 11 13.93 5.26 -8.96
C LEU A 11 15.17 6.12 -9.23
N SER A 12 16.29 5.83 -8.56
CA SER A 12 17.57 6.49 -8.84
C SER A 12 18.19 6.09 -10.20
N GLU A 13 17.85 4.92 -10.76
CA GLU A 13 18.32 4.43 -12.06
C GLU A 13 17.42 4.89 -13.23
N THR A 14 16.10 4.99 -13.01
CA THR A 14 15.17 5.55 -14.00
C THR A 14 15.34 7.07 -14.16
N GLU A 15 15.66 7.82 -13.11
CA GLU A 15 16.00 9.26 -13.23
C GLU A 15 17.25 9.51 -14.09
N ARG A 16 18.24 8.60 -14.11
CA ARG A 16 19.40 8.72 -15.02
C ARG A 16 19.07 8.47 -16.50
N SER A 17 17.96 7.79 -16.78
CA SER A 17 17.58 7.39 -18.15
C SER A 17 16.52 8.30 -18.76
N VAL A 18 15.76 9.05 -17.95
CA VAL A 18 14.68 9.94 -18.40
C VAL A 18 15.10 11.41 -18.31
N SER A 19 16.07 11.80 -19.13
CA SER A 19 16.32 13.20 -19.47
C SER A 19 15.90 13.44 -20.91
N ILE A 20 14.62 13.75 -21.16
CA ILE A 20 14.16 14.56 -22.31
C ILE A 20 12.66 14.87 -22.20
N HIS A 21 12.34 16.17 -22.00
CA HIS A 21 11.11 16.89 -22.35
C HIS A 21 9.78 16.08 -22.44
N GLY A 22 8.97 16.15 -21.38
CA GLY A 22 7.52 15.88 -21.42
C GLY A 22 7.05 14.65 -20.63
N GLY A 23 6.55 14.88 -19.41
CA GLY A 23 5.74 13.94 -18.61
C GLY A 23 6.46 12.65 -18.15
N ILE A 24 6.27 12.28 -16.89
CA ILE A 24 6.52 10.89 -16.47
C ILE A 24 5.63 10.01 -17.35
N ARG A 25 6.18 9.01 -18.04
CA ARG A 25 5.32 8.03 -18.75
C ARG A 25 4.82 7.05 -17.71
N GLY A 26 3.64 7.27 -17.14
CA GLY A 26 3.06 6.43 -16.08
C GLY A 26 3.13 4.93 -16.37
N ALA A 27 2.96 4.52 -17.65
CA ALA A 27 3.10 3.14 -18.08
C ALA A 27 4.50 2.52 -17.84
N LEU A 28 5.58 3.26 -18.05
CA LEU A 28 6.95 2.77 -17.80
C LEU A 28 7.21 2.55 -16.31
N VAL A 29 6.61 3.39 -15.45
CA VAL A 29 6.69 3.24 -14.01
C VAL A 29 5.88 2.02 -13.55
N VAL A 30 4.70 1.80 -14.13
CA VAL A 30 3.89 0.62 -13.85
C VAL A 30 4.59 -0.67 -14.28
N ASP A 31 5.19 -0.70 -15.48
CA ASP A 31 5.93 -1.86 -15.97
C ASP A 31 7.12 -2.20 -15.04
N ALA A 32 7.89 -1.18 -14.63
CA ALA A 32 9.01 -1.36 -13.70
C ALA A 32 8.55 -1.88 -12.32
N LEU A 33 7.45 -1.34 -11.77
CA LEU A 33 6.89 -1.81 -10.50
C LEU A 33 6.34 -3.24 -10.61
N HIS A 34 5.73 -3.60 -11.74
CA HIS A 34 5.15 -4.93 -11.94
C HIS A 34 6.21 -6.03 -12.08
N GLU A 35 7.24 -5.81 -12.90
CA GLU A 35 8.35 -6.76 -13.08
C GLU A 35 9.08 -7.05 -11.76
N GLN A 36 9.21 -6.04 -10.90
CA GLN A 36 9.83 -6.19 -9.60
C GLN A 36 8.96 -6.94 -8.58
N ASN A 37 7.66 -6.66 -8.56
CA ASN A 37 6.71 -7.43 -7.75
C ASN A 37 6.76 -8.91 -8.11
N ALA A 38 6.89 -9.24 -9.40
CA ALA A 38 7.06 -10.61 -9.88
C ALA A 38 8.41 -11.23 -9.50
N ALA A 39 9.51 -10.45 -9.50
CA ALA A 39 10.86 -10.94 -9.19
C ALA A 39 11.13 -11.19 -7.68
N GLY A 40 10.27 -10.68 -6.77
CA GLY A 40 10.37 -10.87 -5.32
C GLY A 40 9.24 -11.70 -4.69
N ALA A 41 8.35 -12.28 -5.51
CA ALA A 41 6.95 -12.49 -5.15
C ALA A 41 6.62 -13.58 -4.12
N GLN A 42 7.42 -14.65 -3.99
CA GLN A 42 6.88 -15.85 -3.34
C GLN A 42 6.98 -15.87 -1.81
N GLU A 43 7.98 -15.20 -1.21
CA GLU A 43 8.24 -15.25 0.25
C GLU A 43 8.22 -13.87 0.94
N ALA A 44 8.40 -12.77 0.20
CA ALA A 44 8.56 -11.43 0.79
C ALA A 44 7.27 -10.59 0.90
N LEU A 45 6.17 -11.01 0.25
CA LEU A 45 4.91 -10.26 0.18
C LEU A 45 3.81 -10.78 1.11
N ALA A 46 4.01 -11.92 1.77
CA ALA A 46 3.04 -12.44 2.73
C ALA A 46 3.05 -11.57 4.00
N LEU A 47 1.87 -11.10 4.42
CA LEU A 47 1.74 -10.49 5.74
C LEU A 47 2.09 -11.52 6.82
N PRO A 48 2.80 -11.11 7.87
CA PRO A 48 3.04 -11.99 8.99
C PRO A 48 1.69 -12.39 9.60
N ASP A 49 1.55 -13.66 9.93
CA ASP A 49 0.42 -14.19 10.69
C ASP A 49 0.91 -14.49 12.11
N THR A 50 1.04 -13.43 12.91
CA THR A 50 1.62 -13.54 14.27
C THR A 50 0.62 -14.09 15.30
N GLY A 51 -0.64 -14.28 14.90
CA GLY A 51 -1.75 -14.52 15.81
C GLY A 51 -2.36 -13.26 16.42
N ASP A 52 -1.82 -12.06 16.12
CA ASP A 52 -2.38 -10.76 16.52
C ASP A 52 -2.59 -9.88 15.29
N LEU A 53 -3.83 -9.86 14.76
CA LEU A 53 -4.15 -9.06 13.57
C LEU A 53 -3.89 -7.55 13.79
N ALA A 54 -4.07 -7.05 15.01
CA ALA A 54 -3.84 -5.64 15.30
C ALA A 54 -2.35 -5.31 15.21
N ALA A 55 -1.47 -6.17 15.75
CA ALA A 55 -0.03 -6.02 15.59
C ALA A 55 0.41 -6.07 14.11
N ASP A 56 -0.16 -7.01 13.36
CA ASP A 56 0.14 -7.16 11.93
C ASP A 56 -0.29 -5.92 11.14
N MET A 57 -1.48 -5.36 11.42
CA MET A 57 -1.97 -4.14 10.75
C MET A 57 -1.20 -2.88 11.16
N ARG A 58 -0.69 -2.79 12.40
CA ARG A 58 0.20 -1.69 12.79
C ARG A 58 1.51 -1.72 12.00
N LEU A 59 2.07 -2.92 11.77
CA LEU A 59 3.26 -3.07 10.94
C LEU A 59 3.00 -2.56 9.53
N VAL A 60 1.89 -2.96 8.93
CA VAL A 60 1.49 -2.51 7.59
C VAL A 60 1.33 -1.00 7.54
N LEU A 61 0.49 -0.40 8.39
CA LEU A 61 0.19 1.02 8.28
C LEU A 61 1.37 1.93 8.65
N ARG A 62 2.23 1.54 9.58
CA ARG A 62 3.46 2.31 9.87
C ARG A 62 4.42 2.28 8.68
N ALA A 63 4.56 1.14 8.02
CA ALA A 63 5.34 1.06 6.77
C ALA A 63 4.74 1.93 5.66
N THR A 64 3.40 1.96 5.52
CA THR A 64 2.71 2.87 4.60
C THR A 64 2.99 4.34 4.92
N VAL A 65 3.00 4.72 6.21
CA VAL A 65 3.35 6.09 6.62
C VAL A 65 4.79 6.42 6.22
N ASP A 66 5.74 5.53 6.49
CA ASP A 66 7.16 5.73 6.14
C ASP A 66 7.34 5.92 4.63
N GLU A 67 6.63 5.13 3.83
CA GLU A 67 6.65 5.22 2.37
C GLU A 67 6.05 6.55 1.87
N PHE A 68 4.86 6.90 2.34
CA PHE A 68 4.14 8.11 1.91
C PHE A 68 4.75 9.41 2.42
N THR A 69 5.68 9.34 3.36
CA THR A 69 6.39 10.51 3.91
C THR A 69 7.88 10.50 3.58
N SER A 70 8.36 9.48 2.86
CA SER A 70 9.77 9.41 2.45
C SER A 70 10.09 10.49 1.42
N PRO A 71 11.09 11.36 1.66
CA PRO A 71 11.51 12.39 0.71
C PRO A 71 11.92 11.84 -0.66
N ASP A 72 12.42 10.60 -0.69
CA ASP A 72 12.89 9.96 -1.92
C ASP A 72 11.75 9.46 -2.82
N PHE A 73 10.53 9.31 -2.26
CA PHE A 73 9.42 8.61 -2.92
C PHE A 73 8.14 9.41 -3.03
N GLU A 74 7.85 10.18 -2.00
CA GLU A 74 6.61 10.94 -1.86
C GLU A 74 6.31 11.78 -3.12
N PRO A 75 7.29 12.50 -3.73
CA PRO A 75 7.03 13.28 -4.92
C PRO A 75 6.59 12.43 -6.12
N LEU A 76 7.19 11.25 -6.30
CA LEU A 76 6.84 10.35 -7.40
C LEU A 76 5.44 9.74 -7.19
N PHE A 77 5.16 9.20 -6.01
CA PHE A 77 3.84 8.64 -5.70
C PHE A 77 2.74 9.69 -5.86
N ARG A 78 3.01 10.94 -5.48
CA ARG A 78 2.08 12.05 -5.65
C ARG A 78 1.84 12.35 -7.13
N ALA A 79 2.89 12.38 -7.96
CA ALA A 79 2.75 12.58 -9.40
C ALA A 79 1.92 11.46 -10.07
N LEU A 80 2.22 10.19 -9.75
CA LEU A 80 1.46 9.03 -10.23
C LEU A 80 -0.01 9.07 -9.80
N SER A 81 -0.27 9.46 -8.55
CA SER A 81 -1.64 9.58 -8.05
C SER A 81 -2.43 10.64 -8.81
N ILE A 82 -1.83 11.80 -9.09
CA ILE A 82 -2.45 12.86 -9.90
C ILE A 82 -2.73 12.37 -11.32
N GLU A 83 -1.77 11.72 -11.98
CA GLU A 83 -1.92 11.19 -13.34
C GLU A 83 -3.06 10.14 -13.40
N SER A 84 -3.12 9.25 -12.41
CA SER A 84 -4.15 8.21 -12.31
C SER A 84 -5.58 8.75 -12.16
N LEU A 85 -5.75 9.99 -11.65
CA LEU A 85 -7.05 10.64 -11.55
C LEU A 85 -7.53 11.18 -12.91
N GLN A 86 -6.62 11.38 -13.86
CA GLN A 86 -6.88 11.93 -15.18
C GLN A 86 -6.90 10.85 -16.27
N ASP A 87 -6.18 9.75 -16.08
CA ASP A 87 -6.08 8.64 -17.02
C ASP A 87 -6.66 7.34 -16.43
N THR A 88 -7.85 6.98 -16.90
CA THR A 88 -8.54 5.75 -16.49
C THR A 88 -7.76 4.48 -16.88
N ALA A 89 -7.08 4.47 -18.03
CA ALA A 89 -6.33 3.31 -18.49
C ALA A 89 -5.06 3.09 -17.64
N LEU A 90 -4.40 4.18 -17.22
CA LEU A 90 -3.32 4.11 -16.25
C LEU A 90 -3.82 3.62 -14.88
N ARG A 91 -4.95 4.14 -14.41
CA ARG A 91 -5.56 3.70 -13.14
C ARG A 91 -5.87 2.20 -13.15
N GLU A 92 -6.46 1.69 -14.22
CA GLU A 92 -6.74 0.26 -14.38
C GLU A 92 -5.45 -0.58 -14.31
N GLN A 93 -4.38 -0.13 -14.97
CA GLN A 93 -3.08 -0.81 -14.91
C GLN A 93 -2.49 -0.81 -13.49
N ILE A 94 -2.55 0.32 -12.78
CA ILE A 94 -2.10 0.43 -11.39
C ILE A 94 -2.89 -0.56 -10.50
N VAL A 95 -4.22 -0.57 -10.63
CA VAL A 95 -5.07 -1.50 -9.86
C VAL A 95 -4.72 -2.95 -10.15
N GLU A 96 -4.66 -3.34 -11.41
CA GLU A 96 -4.48 -4.74 -11.81
C GLU A 96 -3.08 -5.28 -11.52
N ARG A 97 -2.04 -4.44 -11.70
CA ARG A 97 -0.64 -4.88 -11.68
C ARG A 97 0.07 -4.60 -10.36
N ILE A 98 -0.42 -3.62 -9.59
CA ILE A 98 0.22 -3.19 -8.34
C ILE A 98 -0.68 -3.53 -7.15
N TYR A 99 -1.95 -3.12 -7.13
CA TYR A 99 -2.79 -3.30 -5.95
C TYR A 99 -3.39 -4.70 -5.83
N ARG A 100 -3.89 -5.30 -6.91
CA ARG A 100 -4.55 -6.61 -6.86
C ARG A 100 -3.66 -7.72 -6.25
N PRO A 101 -2.37 -7.88 -6.63
CA PRO A 101 -1.51 -8.87 -6.00
C PRO A 101 -1.32 -8.64 -4.51
N GLN A 102 -1.19 -7.38 -4.07
CA GLN A 102 -1.06 -7.04 -2.66
C GLN A 102 -2.33 -7.37 -1.87
N PHE A 103 -3.50 -7.13 -2.46
CA PHE A 103 -4.78 -7.46 -1.83
C PHE A 103 -4.97 -8.96 -1.61
N GLU A 104 -4.39 -9.84 -2.44
CA GLU A 104 -4.48 -11.28 -2.22
C GLU A 104 -3.79 -11.71 -0.92
N PHE A 105 -2.60 -11.15 -0.63
CA PHE A 105 -1.88 -11.43 0.62
C PHE A 105 -2.62 -10.89 1.85
N VAL A 106 -3.18 -9.70 1.73
CA VAL A 106 -4.00 -9.11 2.79
C VAL A 106 -5.26 -9.94 3.02
N ALA A 107 -5.98 -10.31 1.96
CA ALA A 107 -7.18 -11.12 2.04
C ALA A 107 -6.90 -12.48 2.70
N ALA A 108 -5.75 -13.10 2.40
CA ALA A 108 -5.32 -14.33 3.06
C ALA A 108 -5.15 -14.13 4.58
N ARG A 109 -4.48 -13.05 4.99
CA ARG A 109 -4.28 -12.74 6.42
C ARG A 109 -5.60 -12.48 7.16
N PHE A 110 -6.50 -11.71 6.56
CA PHE A 110 -7.82 -11.41 7.12
C PHE A 110 -8.71 -12.65 7.20
N ARG A 111 -8.61 -13.56 6.22
CA ARG A 111 -9.31 -14.85 6.27
C ARG A 111 -8.83 -15.71 7.43
N SER A 112 -7.51 -15.81 7.63
CA SER A 112 -6.93 -16.48 8.80
C SER A 112 -7.45 -15.88 10.11
N ALA A 113 -7.55 -14.54 10.20
CA ALA A 113 -8.10 -13.88 11.37
C ALA A 113 -9.60 -14.17 11.61
N GLN A 114 -10.40 -14.28 10.55
CA GLN A 114 -11.80 -14.71 10.65
C GLN A 114 -11.91 -16.16 11.13
N ASP A 115 -11.11 -17.07 10.55
CA ASP A 115 -11.10 -18.49 10.92
C ASP A 115 -10.66 -18.68 12.39
N ALA A 116 -9.76 -17.82 12.88
CA ALA A 116 -9.33 -17.77 14.28
C ALA A 116 -10.31 -17.05 15.22
N GLY A 117 -11.43 -16.52 14.71
CA GLY A 117 -12.43 -15.80 15.50
C GLY A 117 -11.98 -14.43 15.99
N GLN A 118 -10.98 -13.81 15.36
CA GLN A 118 -10.52 -12.44 15.69
C GLN A 118 -11.36 -11.36 14.98
N VAL A 119 -12.03 -11.74 13.90
CA VAL A 119 -12.90 -10.87 13.07
C VAL A 119 -14.24 -11.56 12.88
N ARG A 120 -15.36 -10.81 12.94
CA ARG A 120 -16.70 -11.37 12.68
C ARG A 120 -16.77 -12.01 11.29
N SER A 121 -17.51 -13.11 11.20
CA SER A 121 -17.64 -13.91 9.96
C SER A 121 -18.46 -13.22 8.85
N ASP A 122 -19.23 -12.18 9.18
CA ASP A 122 -20.05 -11.42 8.23
C ASP A 122 -19.31 -10.23 7.61
N VAL A 123 -18.08 -9.97 8.04
CA VAL A 123 -17.25 -8.88 7.53
C VAL A 123 -16.77 -9.20 6.11
N ASP A 124 -17.01 -8.26 5.20
CA ASP A 124 -16.33 -8.20 3.91
C ASP A 124 -14.85 -7.84 4.12
N LEU A 125 -13.95 -8.74 3.74
CA LEU A 125 -12.51 -8.59 3.97
C LEU A 125 -11.87 -7.47 3.14
N ALA A 126 -12.39 -7.19 1.95
CA ALA A 126 -11.90 -6.08 1.13
C ALA A 126 -12.26 -4.76 1.79
N LEU A 127 -13.53 -4.62 2.21
CA LEU A 127 -13.99 -3.44 2.95
C LEU A 127 -13.23 -3.28 4.27
N ALA A 128 -12.97 -4.37 4.98
CA ALA A 128 -12.19 -4.34 6.22
C ALA A 128 -10.82 -3.71 5.97
N PHE A 129 -10.12 -4.09 4.89
CA PHE A 129 -8.83 -3.51 4.55
C PHE A 129 -8.93 -2.04 4.11
N GLU A 130 -9.95 -1.69 3.31
CA GLU A 130 -10.19 -0.30 2.89
C GLU A 130 -10.31 0.65 4.08
N LEU A 131 -10.93 0.21 5.19
CA LEU A 131 -11.05 1.01 6.42
C LEU A 131 -9.70 1.35 7.06
N PHE A 132 -8.65 0.53 6.86
CA PHE A 132 -7.30 0.84 7.33
C PHE A 132 -6.56 1.79 6.38
N MET A 133 -6.70 1.59 5.06
CA MET A 133 -5.93 2.34 4.07
C MET A 133 -6.52 3.72 3.74
N ALA A 134 -7.84 3.85 3.71
CA ALA A 134 -8.49 5.12 3.33
C ALA A 134 -8.07 6.31 4.21
N PRO A 135 -7.94 6.19 5.55
CA PRO A 135 -7.42 7.29 6.38
C PRO A 135 -5.99 7.70 6.03
N MET A 136 -5.12 6.76 5.65
CA MET A 136 -3.73 7.06 5.25
C MET A 136 -3.71 7.89 3.97
N PHE A 137 -4.44 7.43 2.94
CA PHE A 137 -4.58 8.15 1.68
C PHE A 137 -5.24 9.52 1.86
N TYR A 138 -6.27 9.62 2.70
CA TYR A 138 -6.94 10.89 2.96
C TYR A 138 -5.97 11.93 3.50
N ARG A 139 -5.19 11.62 4.55
CA ARG A 139 -4.23 12.59 5.12
C ARG A 139 -3.10 12.90 4.15
N TRP A 140 -2.55 11.89 3.49
CA TRP A 140 -1.47 12.06 2.52
C TRP A 140 -1.87 12.94 1.33
N GLN A 141 -3.04 12.70 0.73
CA GLN A 141 -3.51 13.45 -0.44
C GLN A 141 -3.98 14.85 -0.09
N SER A 142 -4.78 14.98 0.97
CA SER A 142 -5.36 16.28 1.36
C SER A 142 -4.35 17.23 2.00
N GLY A 143 -3.31 16.68 2.66
CA GLY A 143 -2.39 17.46 3.50
C GLY A 143 -3.08 18.15 4.69
N ALA A 144 -4.34 17.82 4.99
CA ALA A 144 -5.14 18.53 5.98
C ALA A 144 -4.66 18.26 7.42
N HIS A 145 -4.02 17.10 7.65
CA HIS A 145 -3.52 16.66 8.95
C HIS A 145 -2.22 15.86 8.76
N PRO A 146 -1.30 15.87 9.75
CA PRO A 146 -0.07 15.08 9.67
C PRO A 146 -0.35 13.58 9.50
N LEU A 147 0.38 12.93 8.59
CA LEU A 147 0.43 11.48 8.48
C LEU A 147 1.56 10.96 9.38
N THR A 148 1.21 10.26 10.46
CA THR A 148 2.16 9.81 11.51
C THR A 148 1.88 8.36 11.91
N HIS A 149 2.85 7.71 12.55
CA HIS A 149 2.66 6.37 13.13
C HIS A 149 1.57 6.36 14.20
N GLU A 150 1.45 7.43 15.00
CA GLU A 150 0.37 7.57 15.98
C GLU A 150 -1.01 7.59 15.31
N HIS A 151 -1.14 8.24 14.14
CA HIS A 151 -2.36 8.21 13.37
C HIS A 151 -2.67 6.80 12.85
N ALA A 152 -1.66 6.10 12.32
CA ALA A 152 -1.79 4.71 11.88
C ALA A 152 -2.27 3.79 13.03
N ASP A 153 -1.66 3.90 14.20
CA ASP A 153 -2.03 3.10 15.39
C ASP A 153 -3.46 3.38 15.84
N ALA A 154 -3.86 4.66 15.88
CA ALA A 154 -5.23 5.05 16.25
C ALA A 154 -6.28 4.51 15.26
N VAL A 155 -5.96 4.48 13.96
CA VAL A 155 -6.81 3.86 12.94
C VAL A 155 -6.94 2.37 13.19
N VAL A 156 -5.82 1.67 13.46
CA VAL A 156 -5.86 0.24 13.80
C VAL A 156 -6.76 -0.01 15.01
N ASP A 157 -6.59 0.75 16.09
CA ASP A 157 -7.38 0.57 17.30
C ASP A 157 -8.88 0.76 17.05
N LEU A 158 -9.27 1.73 16.22
CA LEU A 158 -10.67 1.98 15.89
C LEU A 158 -11.26 0.89 14.99
N VAL A 159 -10.55 0.52 13.93
CA VAL A 159 -11.03 -0.48 12.97
C VAL A 159 -11.11 -1.86 13.63
N MET A 160 -10.11 -2.25 14.43
CA MET A 160 -10.13 -3.53 15.14
C MET A 160 -11.33 -3.67 16.08
N ARG A 161 -11.76 -2.59 16.75
CA ARG A 161 -13.00 -2.60 17.55
C ARG A 161 -14.25 -2.79 16.69
N ALA A 162 -14.27 -2.25 15.48
CA ALA A 162 -15.39 -2.42 14.56
C ALA A 162 -15.48 -3.84 13.98
N LEU A 163 -14.32 -4.51 13.84
CA LEU A 163 -14.19 -5.85 13.27
C LEU A 163 -14.32 -7.00 14.29
N ALA A 164 -14.09 -6.71 15.57
CA ALA A 164 -14.14 -7.71 16.64
C ALA A 164 -15.49 -8.46 16.71
N PRO A 165 -15.48 -9.75 17.11
CA PRO A 165 -16.66 -10.59 17.29
C PRO A 165 -17.82 -9.96 18.06
#